data_AF-A0A7M3M668-F1
#
_entry.id   AF-A0A7M3M668-F1
#
_cell.length_a   1.000
_cell.length_b   1.000
_cell.length_c   1.000
_cell.angle_alpha   90.00
_cell.angle_beta   90.00
_cell.angle_gamma   90.00
#
_symmetry.space_group_name_H-M   'P 1'
#
loop_
_entity.id
_entity.type
_entity.pdbx_description
1 polymer ?
#
loop_
_entity_poly.entity_id
_entity_poly.type
_entity_poly.pdbx_seq_one_letter_code
_entity_poly.pdbx_strand_id
1 'polypeptide(L)' 'MDCTDFRTAISARVDGEALPPEVPDAVLDAHLPRCPRCREWARRVWRLRQLTARVAGC' A
#
# COMPACT_ATOMS: atom_id res chain seq x y z
N MET A 1 15.20 2.17 -5.41
CA MET A 1 13.81 1.81 -5.11
C MET A 1 13.00 3.07 -5.17
N ASP A 2 12.15 3.16 -6.18
CA ASP A 2 11.36 4.35 -6.46
C ASP A 2 10.05 4.31 -5.71
N CYS A 3 9.41 5.48 -5.56
CA CYS A 3 8.08 5.55 -4.96
C CYS A 3 7.06 4.64 -5.68
N THR A 4 7.31 4.25 -6.93
CA THR A 4 6.48 3.29 -7.67
C THR A 4 6.52 1.90 -7.04
N ASP A 5 7.71 1.38 -6.70
CA ASP A 5 7.88 0.05 -6.08
C ASP A 5 7.18 0.00 -4.71
N PHE A 6 7.33 1.08 -3.93
CA PHE A 6 6.64 1.23 -2.65
C PHE A 6 5.12 1.30 -2.83
N ARG A 7 4.60 1.94 -3.89
CA ARG A 7 3.15 1.97 -4.15
C ARG A 7 2.61 0.58 -4.49
N THR A 8 3.36 -0.21 -5.26
CA THR A 8 3.02 -1.61 -5.56
C THR A 8 2.98 -2.43 -4.26
N ALA A 9 4.01 -2.32 -3.42
CA ALA A 9 4.06 -3.02 -2.13
C ALA A 9 2.91 -2.59 -1.19
N ILE A 10 2.57 -1.30 -1.17
CA ILE A 10 1.42 -0.79 -0.40
C ILE A 10 0.11 -1.40 -0.90
N SER A 11 -0.11 -1.47 -2.22
CA SER A 11 -1.31 -2.08 -2.79
C SER A 11 -1.40 -3.57 -2.42
N ALA A 12 -0.33 -4.34 -2.65
CA ALA A 12 -0.27 -5.76 -2.30
C ALA A 12 -0.62 -5.98 -0.82
N ARG A 13 -0.02 -5.19 0.08
CA ARG A 13 -0.31 -5.28 1.52
C ARG A 13 -1.79 -4.98 1.85
N VAL A 14 -2.40 -3.99 1.20
CA VAL A 14 -3.83 -3.66 1.41
C VAL A 14 -4.74 -4.76 0.90
N ASP A 15 -4.37 -5.41 -0.20
CA ASP A 15 -5.14 -6.50 -0.80
C ASP A 15 -4.89 -7.85 -0.11
N GLY A 16 -3.91 -7.93 0.80
CA GLY A 16 -3.53 -9.15 1.53
C GLY A 16 -2.61 -10.08 0.74
N GLU A 17 -2.01 -9.57 -0.33
CA GLU A 17 -1.07 -10.27 -1.19
C GLU A 17 0.36 -10.20 -0.63
N ALA A 18 1.21 -11.12 -1.10
CA ALA A 18 2.63 -11.11 -0.76
C ALA A 18 3.30 -9.84 -1.29
N LEU A 19 4.14 -9.21 -0.46
CA LEU A 19 4.91 -8.05 -0.87
C LEU A 19 5.96 -8.46 -1.92
N PRO A 20 6.30 -7.55 -2.85
CA PRO A 20 7.37 -7.81 -3.80
C PRO A 20 8.69 -8.04 -3.06
N PRO A 21 9.57 -8.94 -3.54
CA PRO A 21 10.83 -9.28 -2.86
C PRO A 21 11.76 -8.06 -2.72
N GLU A 22 11.58 -7.07 -3.57
CA GLU A 22 12.32 -5.82 -3.59
C GLU A 22 11.95 -4.92 -2.40
N VAL A 23 10.70 -4.97 -1.93
CA VAL A 23 10.19 -4.13 -0.84
C VAL A 23 9.61 -5.02 0.27
N PRO A 24 10.45 -5.61 1.14
CA PRO A 24 10.00 -6.31 2.33
C PRO A 24 9.24 -5.39 3.28
N ASP A 25 8.45 -5.98 4.19
CA ASP A 25 7.64 -5.22 5.14
C ASP A 25 8.45 -4.19 5.94
N ALA A 26 9.62 -4.60 6.45
CA ALA A 26 10.50 -3.71 7.22
C ALA A 26 10.99 -2.49 6.41
N VAL A 27 11.21 -2.66 5.11
CA VAL A 27 11.66 -1.58 4.22
C VAL A 27 10.50 -0.62 3.93
N LEU A 28 9.30 -1.16 3.69
CA LEU A 28 8.10 -0.35 3.51
C LEU A 28 7.77 0.46 4.78
N ASP A 29 7.87 -0.15 5.95
CA ASP A 29 7.59 0.50 7.23
C ASP A 29 8.60 1.60 7.57
N ALA A 30 9.87 1.43 7.16
CA ALA A 30 10.88 2.48 7.27
C ALA A 30 10.65 3.65 6.29
N HIS A 31 10.04 3.39 5.13
CA HIS A 31 9.79 4.38 4.08
C HIS A 31 8.56 5.27 4.34
N LEU A 32 7.45 4.70 4.81
CA LEU A 32 6.20 5.43 5.09
C LEU A 32 6.32 6.67 6.00
N PRO A 33 7.14 6.68 7.08
CA PRO A 33 7.35 7.88 7.88
C PRO A 33 8.22 8.94 7.18
N ARG A 34 9.01 8.56 6.16
CA ARG A 34 9.93 9.47 5.46
C ARG A 34 9.37 10.03 4.15
N CYS A 35 8.37 9.38 3.56
CA CYS A 35 7.78 9.79 2.28
C CYS A 35 6.31 10.22 2.43
N PRO A 36 6.00 11.54 2.37
CA PRO A 36 4.62 12.02 2.49
C PRO A 36 3.73 11.56 1.33
N ARG A 37 4.28 11.41 0.12
CA ARG A 37 3.54 10.94 -1.07
C ARG A 37 3.07 9.50 -0.90
N CYS A 38 3.95 8.60 -0.43
CA CYS A 38 3.58 7.21 -0.18
C CYS A 38 2.63 7.06 1.00
N ARG A 39 2.73 7.93 2.02
CA ARG A 39 1.75 7.98 3.12
C ARG A 39 0.37 8.41 2.67
N GLU A 40 0.28 9.42 1.81
CA GLU A 40 -0.99 9.83 1.21
C GLU A 40 -1.58 8.73 0.33
N TRP A 41 -0.73 8.09 -0.48
CA TRP A 41 -1.13 6.95 -1.29
C TRP A 41 -1.72 5.81 -0.45
N ALA A 42 -1.03 5.40 0.61
CA ALA A 42 -1.52 4.35 1.52
C ALA A 42 -2.91 4.66 2.08
N ARG A 43 -3.14 5.91 2.53
CA ARG A 43 -4.47 6.35 3.00
C ARG A 43 -5.54 6.25 1.91
N ARG A 44 -5.18 6.59 0.66
CA ARG A 44 -6.11 6.54 -0.48
C ARG A 44 -6.47 5.10 -0.85
N VAL A 45 -5.48 4.21 -0.94
CA VAL A 45 -5.70 2.78 -1.28
C VAL A 45 -6.50 2.09 -0.19
N TRP A 46 -6.20 2.34 1.10
CA TRP A 46 -7.02 1.86 2.21
C TRP A 46 -8.48 2.33 2.10
N ARG A 47 -8.71 3.62 1.84
CA ARG A 47 -10.08 4.13 1.65
C ARG A 47 -10.77 3.46 0.47
N LEU A 48 -10.08 3.28 -0.65
CA LEU A 48 -10.63 2.62 -1.82
C LEU A 48 -11.04 1.18 -1.49
N ARG A 49 -10.17 0.41 -0.81
CA ARG A 49 -10.46 -0.98 -0.39
C ARG A 49 -11.71 -1.05 0.48
N GLN A 50 -11.88 -0.12 1.42
CA GLN A 50 -13.08 -0.06 2.28
C GLN A 50 -14.35 0.24 1.48
N LEU A 51 -14.27 1.12 0.47
CA LEU A 51 -15.40 1.44 -0.38
C LEU A 51 -15.76 0.26 -1.31
N THR A 52 -14.76 -0.38 -1.91
CA THR A 52 -14.98 -1.51 -2.83
C THR A 52 -15.47 -2.76 -2.09
N ALA A 53 -14.99 -3.02 -0.87
CA ALA A 53 -15.51 -4.11 -0.04
C ALA A 53 -17.01 -3.97 0.25
N ARG A 54 -17.51 -2.74 0.36
CA ARG A 54 -18.95 -2.47 0.56
C ARG A 54 -19.76 -2.69 -0.72
N VAL A 55 -19.19 -2.39 -1.89
CA VAL A 55 -19.84 -2.63 -3.18
C VAL A 55 -19.85 -4.11 -3.53
N ALA A 56 -18.77 -4.84 -3.22
CA ALA A 56 -18.65 -6.27 -3.49
C ALA A 56 -19.50 -7.16 -2.57
N GLY A 57 -20.03 -6.61 -1.47
CA GLY A 57 -20.88 -7.30 -0.51
C GLY A 57 -22.39 -7.15 -0.75
N CYS A 58 -22.81 -6.46 -1.81
CA CYS A 58 -24.21 -6.37 -2.28
C CYS A 58 -24.41 -7.29 -3.49
#